data_AF-A0A2V9SB42-F1
#
_entry.id   AF-A0A2V9SB42-F1
#
_cell.length_a   1.000
_cell.length_b   1.000
_cell.length_c   1.000
_cell.angle_alpha   90.00
_cell.angle_beta   90.00
_cell.angle_gamma   90.00
#
_symmetry.space_group_name_H-M   'P 1'
#
loop_
_entity.id
_entity.type
_entity.pdbx_description
1 polymer ?
#
loop_
_entity_poly.entity_id
_entity_poly.type
_entity_poly.pdbx_seq_one_letter_code
_entity_poly.pdbx_strand_id
1 'polypeptide(L)'
;MTNSLAERFFDFDLWLVGGAHFVILFASFQVPYRLRWKQDLQQLMPFNRKLLWVQSGFTVLTIIAFGVLTLVLHTELLRGDRAALGLACFIGIYWTARILADAVYFSHADWPKGRAFIVGHALLTFLFFVLAASYLGLFIWQVWMRGGGST
;
A
#
# COMPACT_ATOMS: atom_id res chain seq x y z
N MET A 1 -5.30 -7.56 -32.85
CA MET A 1 -5.42 -6.79 -31.59
C MET A 1 -5.92 -7.72 -30.50
N THR A 2 -5.07 -8.62 -30.02
CA THR A 2 -5.36 -9.47 -28.85
C THR A 2 -4.82 -8.75 -27.62
N ASN A 3 -5.61 -7.88 -27.02
CA ASN A 3 -5.36 -7.48 -25.63
C ASN A 3 -5.50 -8.77 -24.82
N SER A 4 -4.40 -9.34 -24.36
CA SER A 4 -4.45 -10.56 -23.56
C SER A 4 -5.38 -10.32 -22.36
N LEU A 5 -6.16 -11.33 -21.95
CA LEU A 5 -7.04 -11.21 -20.79
C LEU A 5 -6.30 -10.65 -19.55
N ALA A 6 -5.02 -11.02 -19.40
CA ALA A 6 -4.12 -10.51 -18.37
C ALA A 6 -3.87 -8.99 -18.49
N GLU A 7 -3.64 -8.47 -19.69
CA GLU A 7 -3.43 -7.04 -19.91
C GLU A 7 -4.68 -6.22 -19.55
N ARG A 8 -5.88 -6.70 -19.91
CA ARG A 8 -7.13 -6.05 -19.47
C ARG A 8 -7.33 -6.12 -17.97
N PHE A 9 -6.95 -7.24 -17.36
CA PHE A 9 -6.99 -7.40 -15.91
C PHE A 9 -6.07 -6.38 -15.23
N PHE A 10 -4.80 -6.29 -15.63
CA PHE A 10 -3.84 -5.36 -15.04
C PHE A 10 -4.16 -3.89 -15.33
N ASP A 11 -4.73 -3.58 -16.50
CA ASP A 11 -5.23 -2.24 -16.81
C ASP A 11 -6.31 -1.81 -15.80
N PHE A 12 -7.31 -2.66 -15.58
CA PHE A 12 -8.36 -2.35 -14.60
C PHE A 12 -7.83 -2.35 -13.15
N ASP A 13 -6.98 -3.32 -12.81
CA ASP A 13 -6.39 -3.47 -11.48
C ASP A 13 -5.57 -2.23 -11.10
N LEU A 14 -4.76 -1.68 -12.02
CA LEU A 14 -3.95 -0.48 -11.77
C LEU A 14 -4.80 0.75 -11.40
N TRP A 15 -5.98 0.92 -12.02
CA TRP A 15 -6.92 1.96 -11.61
C TRP A 15 -7.44 1.73 -10.20
N LEU A 16 -7.80 0.48 -9.87
CA LEU A 16 -8.29 0.12 -8.55
C LEU A 16 -7.21 0.31 -7.48
N VAL A 17 -5.99 -0.20 -7.69
CA VAL A 17 -4.92 -0.12 -6.70
C VAL A 17 -4.36 1.30 -6.57
N GLY A 18 -4.34 2.07 -7.66
CA GLY A 18 -4.04 3.50 -7.63
C GLY A 18 -5.05 4.25 -6.76
N GLY A 19 -6.35 3.99 -6.94
CA GLY A 19 -7.43 4.53 -6.09
C GLY A 19 -7.37 4.06 -4.64
N ALA A 20 -7.04 2.79 -4.40
CA ALA A 20 -6.96 2.17 -3.09
C ALA A 20 -5.96 2.86 -2.15
N HIS A 21 -4.86 3.41 -2.68
CA HIS A 21 -3.93 4.21 -1.88
C HIS A 21 -4.62 5.39 -1.20
N PHE A 22 -5.55 6.06 -1.89
CA PHE A 22 -6.30 7.18 -1.32
C PHE A 22 -7.36 6.69 -0.32
N VAL A 23 -7.90 5.48 -0.49
CA VAL A 23 -8.77 4.83 0.50
C VAL A 23 -8.03 4.65 1.84
N ILE A 24 -6.76 4.25 1.81
CA ILE A 24 -5.91 4.11 3.00
C ILE A 24 -5.78 5.46 3.73
N LEU A 25 -5.71 6.58 3.01
CA LEU A 25 -5.60 7.90 3.64
C LEU A 25 -6.80 8.22 4.52
N PHE A 26 -8.02 7.83 4.13
CA PHE A 26 -9.20 8.01 4.98
C PHE A 26 -9.05 7.26 6.32
N ALA A 27 -8.53 6.04 6.31
CA ALA A 27 -8.22 5.32 7.53
C ALA A 27 -7.15 6.06 8.35
N SER A 28 -6.06 6.50 7.71
CA SER A 28 -4.98 7.26 8.36
C SER A 28 -5.45 8.55 9.04
N PHE A 29 -6.39 9.29 8.43
CA PHE A 29 -6.97 10.49 9.02
C PHE A 29 -7.90 10.20 10.21
N GLN A 30 -8.58 9.06 10.22
CA GLN A 30 -9.50 8.68 11.29
C GLN A 30 -8.78 8.18 12.55
N VAL A 31 -7.64 7.51 12.39
CA VAL A 31 -6.90 6.85 13.48
C VAL A 31 -6.56 7.79 14.64
N PRO A 32 -5.99 9.00 14.43
CA PRO A 32 -5.65 9.90 15.54
C PRO A 32 -6.86 10.27 16.42
N TYR A 33 -8.04 10.40 15.82
CA TYR A 33 -9.26 10.71 16.55
C TYR A 33 -9.83 9.46 17.26
N ARG A 34 -9.93 8.34 16.53
CA ARG A 34 -10.49 7.07 17.06
C ARG A 34 -9.67 6.51 18.22
N LEU A 35 -8.35 6.72 18.20
CA LEU A 35 -7.43 6.29 19.25
C LEU A 35 -7.08 7.39 20.25
N ARG A 36 -7.77 8.55 20.22
CA ARG A 36 -7.57 9.64 21.18
C ARG A 36 -6.10 10.06 21.33
N TRP A 37 -5.35 10.08 20.22
CA TRP A 37 -3.91 10.37 20.21
C TRP A 37 -3.57 11.73 20.83
N LYS A 38 -4.48 12.70 20.77
CA LYS A 38 -4.27 14.00 21.43
C LYS A 38 -4.05 13.85 22.93
N GLN A 39 -4.76 12.95 23.60
CA GLN A 39 -4.62 12.68 25.03
C GLN A 39 -3.49 11.69 25.30
N ASP A 40 -3.43 10.59 24.55
CA ASP A 40 -2.50 9.49 24.85
C ASP A 40 -1.05 9.88 24.55
N LEU A 41 -0.81 10.60 23.44
CA LEU A 41 0.55 11.03 23.07
C LEU A 41 1.08 12.19 23.93
N GLN A 42 0.25 12.84 24.74
CA GLN A 42 0.71 13.86 25.69
C GLN A 42 1.55 13.26 26.82
N GLN A 43 1.36 11.99 27.14
CA GLN A 43 2.13 11.27 28.15
C GLN A 43 3.56 10.96 27.68
N LEU A 44 3.82 11.03 26.37
CA LEU A 44 5.14 10.83 25.80
C LEU A 44 6.02 12.07 25.94
N MET A 45 7.34 11.83 26.05
CA MET A 45 8.35 12.89 25.91
C MET A 45 8.10 13.69 24.62
N PRO A 46 8.23 15.04 24.64
CA PRO A 46 7.90 15.88 23.48
C PRO A 46 8.63 15.48 22.19
N PHE A 47 9.87 15.01 22.31
CA PHE A 47 10.65 14.51 21.18
C PHE A 47 10.03 13.25 20.55
N ASN A 48 9.68 12.25 21.35
CA ASN A 48 9.07 11.00 20.85
C ASN A 48 7.74 11.26 20.15
N ARG A 49 6.94 12.20 20.67
CA ARG A 49 5.70 12.63 20.00
C ARG A 49 5.98 13.27 18.64
N LYS A 50 6.99 14.15 18.53
CA LYS A 50 7.40 14.74 17.24
C LYS A 50 7.90 13.67 16.27
N LEU A 51 8.69 12.72 16.75
CA LEU A 51 9.19 11.61 15.93
C LEU A 51 8.04 10.80 15.34
N LEU A 52 7.04 10.43 16.15
CA LEU A 52 5.84 9.74 15.68
C LEU A 52 5.12 10.52 14.56
N TRP A 53 4.92 11.84 14.74
CA TRP A 53 4.26 12.68 13.73
C TRP A 53 5.07 12.79 12.44
N VAL A 54 6.40 12.90 12.51
CA VAL A 54 7.27 12.96 11.33
C VAL A 54 7.20 11.64 10.55
N GLN A 55 7.34 10.50 11.23
CA GLN A 55 7.26 9.18 10.60
C GLN A 55 5.87 8.92 9.99
N SER A 56 4.80 9.34 10.68
CA SER A 56 3.43 9.27 10.16
C SER A 56 3.26 10.16 8.93
N GLY A 57 3.83 11.36 8.94
CA GLY A 57 3.80 12.29 7.81
C GLY A 57 4.51 11.73 6.58
N PHE A 58 5.70 11.14 6.74
CA PHE A 58 6.40 10.46 5.65
C PHE A 58 5.62 9.24 5.13
N THR A 59 5.01 8.46 6.02
CA THR A 59 4.16 7.33 5.61
C THR A 59 2.99 7.80 4.74
N VAL A 60 2.28 8.85 5.15
CA VAL A 60 1.18 9.44 4.36
C VAL A 60 1.68 9.96 3.01
N LEU A 61 2.81 10.66 2.99
CA LEU A 61 3.41 11.17 1.75
C LEU A 61 3.78 10.03 0.79
N THR A 62 4.35 8.94 1.31
CA THR A 62 4.67 7.75 0.51
C THR A 62 3.42 7.12 -0.10
N ILE A 63 2.34 6.98 0.67
CA ILE A 63 1.07 6.43 0.17
C ILE A 63 0.48 7.32 -0.94
N ILE A 64 0.51 8.64 -0.75
CA ILE A 64 0.09 9.60 -1.79
C ILE A 64 0.95 9.43 -3.04
N ALA A 65 2.27 9.37 -2.88
CA ALA A 65 3.19 9.21 -4.00
C ALA A 65 2.93 7.91 -4.77
N PHE A 66 2.70 6.79 -4.08
CA PHE A 66 2.40 5.52 -4.74
C PHE A 66 1.09 5.57 -5.51
N GLY A 67 0.01 6.10 -4.92
CA GLY A 67 -1.25 6.28 -5.61
C GLY A 67 -1.12 7.18 -6.84
N VAL A 68 -0.53 8.37 -6.67
CA VAL A 68 -0.34 9.34 -7.76
C VAL A 68 0.53 8.76 -8.87
N LEU A 69 1.69 8.19 -8.54
CA LEU A 69 2.60 7.65 -9.55
C LEU A 69 2.01 6.44 -10.27
N THR A 70 1.19 5.63 -9.60
CA THR A 70 0.47 4.52 -10.25
C THR A 70 -0.50 5.05 -11.31
N LEU A 71 -1.26 6.10 -10.99
CA LEU A 71 -2.24 6.69 -11.91
C LEU A 71 -1.58 7.49 -13.05
N VAL A 72 -0.51 8.23 -12.74
CA VAL A 72 0.22 9.04 -13.73
C VAL A 72 1.02 8.17 -14.69
N LEU A 73 1.69 7.13 -14.18
CA LEU A 73 2.51 6.21 -14.97
C LEU A 73 1.75 4.94 -15.37
N HIS A 74 0.42 4.99 -15.38
CA HIS A 74 -0.45 3.84 -15.62
C HIS A 74 -0.12 3.14 -16.93
N THR A 75 0.03 3.93 -17.99
CA THR A 75 0.36 3.44 -19.33
C THR A 75 1.73 2.79 -19.40
N GLU A 76 2.72 3.36 -18.71
CA GLU A 76 4.10 2.88 -18.64
C GLU A 76 4.21 1.60 -17.80
N LEU A 77 3.44 1.51 -16.71
CA LEU A 77 3.29 0.31 -15.88
C LEU A 77 2.68 -0.84 -16.68
N LEU A 78 1.62 -0.56 -17.45
CA LEU A 78 0.96 -1.55 -18.30
C LEU A 78 1.81 -1.94 -19.52
N ARG A 79 2.61 -1.02 -20.06
CA ARG A 79 3.55 -1.30 -21.14
C ARG A 79 4.78 -2.08 -20.65
N GLY A 80 5.11 -1.98 -19.37
CA GLY A 80 6.26 -2.67 -18.77
C GLY A 80 7.57 -1.91 -18.92
N ASP A 81 7.52 -0.57 -18.92
CA ASP A 81 8.73 0.25 -18.98
C ASP A 81 9.63 -0.02 -17.76
N ARG A 82 10.95 -0.11 -17.97
CA ARG A 82 11.90 -0.55 -16.93
C ARG A 82 11.79 0.25 -15.62
N ALA A 83 11.67 1.57 -15.72
CA ALA A 83 11.54 2.43 -14.53
C ALA A 83 10.18 2.23 -13.82
N ALA A 84 9.10 2.07 -14.59
CA ALA A 84 7.77 1.79 -14.06
C ALA A 84 7.71 0.41 -13.37
N LEU A 85 8.36 -0.61 -13.94
CA LEU A 85 8.49 -1.92 -13.30
C LEU A 85 9.34 -1.88 -12.03
N GLY A 86 10.42 -1.09 -12.03
CA GLY A 86 11.20 -0.83 -10.82
C GLY A 86 10.34 -0.22 -9.71
N LEU A 87 9.49 0.75 -10.07
CA LEU A 87 8.52 1.36 -9.15
C LEU A 87 7.48 0.33 -8.66
N ALA A 88 6.89 -0.46 -9.56
CA ALA A 88 5.92 -1.50 -9.19
C ALA A 88 6.54 -2.50 -8.20
N CYS A 89 7.73 -3.02 -8.50
CA CYS A 89 8.45 -3.92 -7.62
C CYS A 89 8.69 -3.28 -6.24
N PHE A 90 9.15 -2.03 -6.20
CA PHE A 90 9.37 -1.30 -4.96
C PHE A 90 8.08 -1.15 -4.13
N ILE A 91 6.96 -0.77 -4.77
CA ILE A 91 5.66 -0.64 -4.10
C ILE A 91 5.20 -2.00 -3.56
N GLY A 92 5.34 -3.07 -4.34
CA GLY A 92 5.01 -4.44 -3.93
C GLY A 92 5.82 -4.90 -2.71
N ILE A 93 7.13 -4.63 -2.70
CA ILE A 93 8.01 -4.91 -1.56
C ILE A 93 7.60 -4.08 -0.34
N TYR A 94 7.29 -2.80 -0.51
CA TYR A 94 6.85 -1.94 0.60
C TYR A 94 5.60 -2.50 1.28
N TRP A 95 4.57 -2.86 0.51
CA TRP A 95 3.33 -3.40 1.09
C TRP A 95 3.55 -4.77 1.72
N THR A 96 4.39 -5.61 1.12
CA THR A 96 4.80 -6.89 1.72
C THR A 96 5.51 -6.67 3.05
N ALA A 97 6.46 -5.74 3.13
CA ALA A 97 7.14 -5.38 4.36
C ALA A 97 6.16 -4.84 5.40
N ARG A 98 5.15 -4.06 4.99
CA ARG A 98 4.11 -3.55 5.89
C ARG A 98 3.26 -4.66 6.49
N ILE A 99 2.91 -5.69 5.70
CA ILE A 99 2.19 -6.89 6.16
C ILE A 99 3.07 -7.68 7.13
N LEU A 100 4.35 -7.89 6.82
CA LEU A 100 5.26 -8.61 7.70
C LEU A 100 5.47 -7.89 9.03
N ALA A 101 5.60 -6.56 9.02
CA ALA A 101 5.64 -5.77 10.23
C ALA A 101 4.36 -5.96 11.05
N ASP A 102 3.19 -5.93 10.40
CA ASP A 102 1.89 -6.18 11.04
C ASP A 102 1.83 -7.55 11.72
N ALA A 103 2.26 -8.59 11.01
CA ALA A 103 2.14 -9.98 11.45
C ALA A 103 3.20 -10.40 12.50
N VAL A 104 4.43 -9.87 12.40
CA VAL A 104 5.58 -10.31 13.20
C VAL A 104 5.85 -9.38 14.38
N TYR A 105 5.63 -8.07 14.22
CA TYR A 105 5.96 -7.08 15.25
C TYR A 105 4.77 -6.74 16.16
N PHE A 106 3.55 -6.65 15.62
CA PHE A 106 2.38 -6.27 16.42
C PHE A 106 1.66 -7.49 16.99
N SER A 107 1.65 -7.61 18.32
CA SER A 107 0.86 -8.63 19.01
C SER A 107 -0.62 -8.23 19.04
N HIS A 108 -1.51 -9.23 18.91
CA HIS A 108 -2.95 -9.02 19.08
C HIS A 108 -3.31 -8.48 20.47
N ALA A 109 -2.45 -8.70 21.48
CA ALA A 109 -2.66 -8.20 22.84
C ALA A 109 -2.59 -6.66 22.92
N ASP A 110 -1.84 -6.03 22.03
CA ASP A 110 -1.61 -4.59 22.01
C ASP A 110 -2.70 -3.85 21.22
N TRP A 111 -3.61 -4.58 20.56
CA TRP A 111 -4.58 -4.00 19.66
C TRP A 111 -5.79 -3.40 20.39
N PRO A 112 -6.30 -2.24 19.96
CA PRO A 112 -7.51 -1.65 20.50
C PRO A 112 -8.69 -2.63 20.40
N LYS A 113 -9.36 -2.86 21.53
CA LYS A 113 -10.52 -3.75 21.60
C LYS A 113 -11.75 -3.09 20.99
N GLY A 114 -12.58 -3.87 20.31
CA GLY A 114 -13.89 -3.45 19.80
C GLY A 114 -14.11 -3.85 18.34
N ARG A 115 -15.37 -4.12 17.98
CA ARG A 115 -15.74 -4.63 16.64
C ARG A 115 -15.26 -3.72 15.51
N ALA A 116 -15.34 -2.40 15.67
CA ALA A 116 -14.90 -1.45 14.66
C ALA A 116 -13.38 -1.52 14.39
N PHE A 117 -12.55 -1.74 15.43
CA PHE A 117 -11.10 -1.85 15.27
C PHE A 117 -10.68 -3.19 14.65
N ILE A 118 -11.39 -4.27 14.99
CA ILE A 118 -11.16 -5.58 14.37
C ILE A 118 -11.51 -5.53 12.88
N VAL A 119 -12.68 -5.01 12.53
CA VAL A 119 -13.11 -4.88 11.12
C VAL A 119 -12.18 -3.94 10.37
N GLY A 120 -11.84 -2.77 10.94
CA GLY A 120 -10.93 -1.82 10.31
C GLY A 120 -9.54 -2.40 10.06
N HIS A 121 -8.99 -3.13 11.02
CA HIS A 121 -7.71 -3.82 10.85
C HIS A 121 -7.79 -4.90 9.77
N ALA A 122 -8.80 -5.79 9.81
CA ALA A 122 -8.97 -6.84 8.81
C ALA A 122 -9.11 -6.27 7.38
N LEU A 123 -9.89 -5.20 7.20
CA LEU A 123 -10.05 -4.52 5.92
C LEU A 123 -8.75 -3.88 5.45
N LEU A 124 -8.01 -3.24 6.34
CA LEU A 124 -6.74 -2.58 6.01
C LEU A 124 -5.66 -3.59 5.65
N THR A 125 -5.55 -4.68 6.41
CA THR A 125 -4.62 -5.77 6.13
C THR A 125 -4.97 -6.46 4.81
N PHE A 126 -6.25 -6.74 4.56
CA PHE A 126 -6.71 -7.24 3.27
C PHE A 126 -6.31 -6.30 2.11
N LEU A 127 -6.48 -4.99 2.29
CA LEU A 127 -6.09 -4.01 1.28
C LEU A 127 -4.58 -4.04 1.02
N PHE A 128 -3.75 -4.18 2.06
CA PHE A 128 -2.30 -4.32 1.89
C PHE A 128 -1.93 -5.57 1.09
N PHE A 129 -2.62 -6.70 1.34
CA PHE A 129 -2.41 -7.92 0.55
C PHE A 129 -2.79 -7.73 -0.91
N VAL A 130 -3.93 -7.08 -1.19
CA VAL A 130 -4.33 -6.74 -2.56
C VAL A 130 -3.26 -5.89 -3.23
N LEU A 131 -2.81 -4.80 -2.59
CA LEU A 131 -1.76 -3.94 -3.14
C LEU A 131 -0.47 -4.74 -3.42
N ALA A 132 0.04 -5.50 -2.44
CA ALA A 132 1.24 -6.31 -2.62
C ALA A 132 1.10 -7.31 -3.78
N ALA A 133 -0.02 -8.03 -3.85
CA ALA A 133 -0.30 -9.01 -4.89
C ALA A 133 -0.41 -8.38 -6.28
N SER A 134 -1.10 -7.24 -6.40
CA SER A 134 -1.27 -6.51 -7.66
C SER A 134 0.07 -6.05 -8.23
N TYR A 135 0.90 -5.35 -7.44
CA TYR A 135 2.17 -4.84 -7.95
C TYR A 135 3.22 -5.92 -8.22
N LEU A 136 3.34 -6.92 -7.33
CA LEU A 136 4.25 -8.04 -7.57
C LEU A 136 3.76 -8.92 -8.72
N GLY A 137 2.45 -9.14 -8.83
CA GLY A 137 1.82 -9.86 -9.93
C GLY A 137 2.06 -9.18 -11.27
N LEU A 138 1.90 -7.85 -11.34
CA LEU A 138 2.21 -7.07 -12.54
C LEU A 138 3.69 -7.22 -12.92
N PHE A 139 4.59 -7.07 -11.93
CA PHE A 139 6.03 -7.20 -12.17
C PHE A 139 6.40 -8.60 -12.70
N ILE A 140 5.90 -9.66 -12.05
CA ILE A 140 6.15 -11.05 -12.48
C ILE A 140 5.58 -11.30 -13.87
N TRP A 141 4.36 -10.83 -14.15
CA TRP A 141 3.74 -10.99 -15.47
C TRP A 141 4.56 -10.32 -16.58
N GLN A 142 5.02 -9.09 -16.36
CA GLN A 142 5.78 -8.35 -17.37
C GLN A 142 7.16 -8.97 -17.60
N VAL A 143 7.88 -9.33 -16.53
CA VAL A 143 9.25 -9.84 -16.66
C VAL A 143 9.28 -11.30 -17.15
N TRP A 144 8.41 -12.16 -16.63
CA TRP A 144 8.49 -13.61 -16.89
C TRP A 144 7.56 -14.07 -18.00
N MET A 145 6.33 -13.56 -18.07
CA MET A 145 5.34 -14.03 -19.05
C MET A 145 5.41 -13.26 -20.38
N ARG A 146 5.74 -11.96 -20.35
CA ARG A 146 5.96 -11.16 -21.57
C ARG A 146 7.42 -11.13 -22.02
N GLY A 147 8.37 -10.97 -21.10
CA GLY A 147 9.81 -10.92 -21.42
C GLY A 147 10.43 -12.26 -21.84
N GLY A 148 9.89 -13.39 -21.36
CA GLY A 148 10.39 -14.73 -21.68
C GLY A 148 10.01 -15.26 -23.08
N GLY A 149 9.18 -14.54 -23.85
CA GLY A 149 8.77 -14.92 -25.20
C GLY A 149 9.67 -14.38 -26.33
N SER A 150 10.77 -13.71 -25.97
CA SER A 150 11.67 -13.02 -26.90
C SER A 150 13.11 -13.59 -26.93
N THR A 151 13.30 -14.83 -26.49
CA THR A 151 14.51 -15.64 -26.72
C THR A 151 14.16 -16.83 -27.58
#